data_AF-A0A0G1KKA3-F1
#
_entry.id   AF-A0A0G1KKA3-F1
#
_cell.length_a   1.000
_cell.length_b   1.000
_cell.length_c   1.000
_cell.angle_alpha   90.00
_cell.angle_beta   90.00
_cell.angle_gamma   90.00
#
_symmetry.space_group_name_H-M   'P 1'
#
loop_
_entity.id
_entity.type
_entity.pdbx_description
1 polymer ?
#
loop_
_entity_poly.entity_id
_entity_poly.type
_entity_poly.pdbx_seq_one_letter_code
_entity_poly.pdbx_strand_id
1 'polypeptide(L)'
;MTVQDKLKTEKAREIIRGGNLTYVGMFGSFAKGLQNKKSDVDILFNYNKDKKFSLFDMVDIQEQFEELLGRKVDFVPINGIKKEIKEEVLNSVIDIYGQR
;
A
#
# COMPACT_ATOMS: atom_id res chain seq x y z
N MET A 1 8.31 16.45 -3.81
CA MET A 1 7.39 15.34 -4.14
C MET A 1 6.68 14.90 -2.88
N THR A 2 5.37 14.75 -2.96
CA THR A 2 4.57 14.16 -1.88
C THR A 2 4.71 12.63 -1.91
N VAL A 3 4.31 11.95 -0.83
CA VAL A 3 4.26 10.48 -0.77
C VAL A 3 3.38 9.91 -1.89
N GLN A 4 2.26 10.58 -2.18
CA GLN A 4 1.34 10.21 -3.26
C GLN A 4 2.02 10.25 -4.63
N ASP A 5 2.84 11.28 -4.89
CA ASP A 5 3.58 11.40 -6.16
C ASP A 5 4.58 10.25 -6.32
N LYS A 6 5.28 9.88 -5.23
CA LYS A 6 6.24 8.77 -5.24
C LYS A 6 5.57 7.43 -5.55
N LEU A 7 4.39 7.18 -4.98
CA LEU A 7 3.63 5.95 -5.23
C LEU A 7 3.08 5.84 -6.66
N LYS A 8 3.00 6.96 -7.39
CA LYS A 8 2.58 6.99 -8.80
C LYS A 8 3.76 6.91 -9.79
N THR A 9 4.99 6.83 -9.31
CA THR A 9 6.19 6.72 -10.17
C THR A 9 6.32 5.34 -10.82
N GLU A 10 7.13 5.24 -11.87
CA GLU A 10 7.39 3.94 -12.51
C GLU A 10 8.11 2.97 -11.55
N LYS A 11 9.00 3.47 -10.68
CA LYS A 11 9.66 2.65 -9.66
C LYS A 11 8.65 1.97 -8.72
N ALA A 12 7.58 2.68 -8.33
CA ALA A 12 6.49 2.06 -7.56
C ALA A 12 5.79 0.96 -8.37
N ARG A 13 5.54 1.19 -9.67
CA ARG A 13 4.89 0.20 -10.54
C ARG A 13 5.75 -1.05 -10.76
N GLU A 14 7.07 -0.90 -10.80
CA GLU A 14 8.01 -2.03 -10.86
C GLU A 14 7.88 -2.91 -9.63
N ILE A 15 7.88 -2.33 -8.43
CA ILE A 15 7.67 -3.05 -7.15
C ILE A 15 6.33 -3.80 -7.18
N ILE A 16 5.26 -3.12 -7.60
CA ILE A 16 3.90 -3.69 -7.67
C ILE A 16 3.82 -4.88 -8.62
N ARG A 17 4.38 -4.74 -9.83
CA ARG A 17 4.38 -5.81 -10.83
C ARG A 17 5.27 -6.98 -10.39
N GLY A 18 6.45 -6.69 -9.85
CA GLY A 18 7.37 -7.71 -9.32
C GLY A 18 6.76 -8.51 -8.18
N GLY A 19 6.00 -7.85 -7.31
CA GLY A 19 5.28 -8.46 -6.19
C GLY A 19 3.97 -9.16 -6.53
N ASN A 20 3.58 -9.25 -7.82
CA ASN A 20 2.29 -9.82 -8.26
C ASN A 20 1.06 -9.18 -7.57
N LEU A 21 1.15 -7.90 -7.24
CA LEU A 21 0.06 -7.15 -6.62
C LEU A 21 -0.97 -6.80 -7.69
N THR A 22 -2.24 -7.10 -7.41
CA THR A 22 -3.36 -6.81 -8.31
C THR A 22 -3.94 -5.42 -8.06
N TYR A 23 -3.79 -4.92 -6.84
CA TYR A 23 -4.24 -3.59 -6.46
C TYR A 23 -3.39 -3.04 -5.33
N VAL A 24 -3.12 -1.73 -5.38
CA VAL A 24 -2.44 -0.98 -4.32
C VAL A 24 -3.16 0.35 -4.12
N GLY A 25 -3.41 0.67 -2.86
CA GLY A 25 -4.02 1.93 -2.45
C GLY A 25 -3.33 2.50 -1.21
N MET A 26 -3.37 3.80 -1.05
CA MET A 26 -2.89 4.49 0.15
C MET A 26 -4.08 4.88 1.01
N PHE A 27 -4.04 4.60 2.31
CA PHE A 27 -5.15 4.87 3.22
C PHE A 27 -4.68 5.61 4.49
N GLY A 28 -5.55 5.71 5.49
CA GLY A 28 -5.18 6.20 6.81
C GLY A 28 -4.91 7.70 6.88
N SER A 29 -4.01 8.08 7.80
CA SER A 29 -3.77 9.49 8.15
C SER A 29 -3.26 10.32 6.96
N PHE A 30 -2.53 9.68 6.04
CA PHE A 30 -2.02 10.26 4.79
C PHE A 30 -3.12 10.53 3.76
N ALA A 31 -4.20 9.75 3.75
CA ALA A 31 -5.35 10.00 2.89
C ALA A 31 -6.28 11.08 3.48
N LYS A 32 -6.38 11.16 4.82
CA LYS A 32 -7.20 12.16 5.54
C LYS A 32 -6.49 13.51 5.77
N GLY A 33 -5.22 13.66 5.38
CA GLY A 33 -4.45 14.90 5.55
C GLY A 33 -4.07 15.21 7.01
N LEU A 34 -4.20 14.22 7.90
CA LEU A 34 -3.96 14.33 9.35
C LEU A 34 -2.55 13.85 9.74
N GLN A 35 -1.68 13.57 8.77
CA GLN A 35 -0.36 13.02 9.05
C GLN A 35 0.53 14.04 9.79
N ASN A 36 1.31 13.53 10.75
CA ASN A 36 2.38 14.28 11.40
C ASN A 36 3.73 13.91 10.76
N LYS A 37 4.80 14.67 11.05
CA LYS A 37 6.12 14.44 10.42
C LYS A 37 6.71 13.04 10.70
N LYS A 38 6.20 12.31 11.70
CA LYS A 38 6.63 10.97 12.11
C LYS A 38 5.66 9.84 11.69
N SER A 39 4.55 10.16 11.02
CA SER A 39 3.57 9.14 10.63
C SER A 39 4.15 8.16 9.62
N ASP A 40 3.89 6.87 9.86
CA ASP A 40 4.12 5.77 8.93
C ASP A 40 3.12 5.86 7.76
N VAL A 41 3.51 5.39 6.57
CA VAL A 41 2.67 5.44 5.37
C VAL A 41 1.81 4.19 5.30
N ASP A 42 0.50 4.34 5.49
CA ASP A 42 -0.46 3.24 5.42
C ASP A 42 -0.75 2.88 3.95
N ILE A 43 -0.29 1.69 3.52
CA ILE A 43 -0.49 1.15 2.18
C ILE A 43 -1.26 -0.15 2.29
N LEU A 44 -2.37 -0.23 1.57
CA LEU A 44 -3.12 -1.46 1.42
C LEU A 44 -2.87 -2.09 0.06
N PHE A 45 -2.95 -3.41 0.02
CA PHE A 45 -2.76 -4.15 -1.21
C PHE A 45 -3.72 -5.33 -1.35
N ASN A 46 -3.89 -5.75 -2.60
CA ASN A 46 -4.45 -7.04 -2.97
C ASN A 46 -3.43 -7.75 -3.87
N TYR A 47 -3.45 -9.07 -3.84
CA TYR A 47 -2.59 -9.92 -4.64
C TYR A 47 -3.40 -11.05 -5.26
N ASN A 48 -2.85 -11.66 -6.30
CA ASN A 48 -3.49 -12.80 -6.93
C ASN A 48 -3.39 -14.03 -6.01
N LYS A 49 -4.53 -14.50 -5.49
CA LYS A 49 -4.62 -15.68 -4.61
C LYS A 49 -4.25 -16.99 -5.30
N ASP A 50 -4.31 -17.04 -6.62
CA ASP A 50 -3.92 -18.21 -7.42
C ASP A 50 -2.39 -18.31 -7.56
N LYS A 51 -1.65 -17.26 -7.17
CA LYS A 51 -0.19 -17.25 -7.12
C LYS A 51 0.29 -17.47 -5.69
N LYS A 52 1.48 -18.08 -5.55
CA LYS A 52 2.16 -18.15 -4.26
C LYS A 52 2.50 -16.74 -3.80
N PHE A 53 2.07 -16.40 -2.60
CA PHE A 53 2.40 -15.16 -1.91
C PHE A 53 2.69 -15.52 -0.45
N SER A 54 3.89 -15.24 0.00
CA SER A 54 4.39 -15.56 1.33
C SER A 54 4.60 -14.30 2.17
N LEU A 55 4.83 -14.49 3.47
CA LEU A 55 5.21 -13.39 4.36
C LEU A 55 6.55 -12.76 3.95
N PHE A 56 7.47 -13.52 3.34
CA PHE A 56 8.73 -12.98 2.85
C PHE A 56 8.50 -12.02 1.68
N ASP A 57 7.65 -12.40 0.71
CA ASP A 57 7.29 -11.50 -0.40
C ASP A 57 6.67 -10.19 0.11
N MET A 58 5.83 -10.29 1.15
CA MET A 58 5.24 -9.12 1.79
C MET A 58 6.28 -8.19 2.43
N VAL A 59 7.24 -8.75 3.16
CA VAL A 59 8.33 -8.00 3.79
C VAL A 59 9.23 -7.37 2.74
N ASP A 60 9.61 -8.11 1.70
CA ASP A 60 10.47 -7.61 0.62
C ASP A 60 9.82 -6.43 -0.13
N ILE A 61 8.51 -6.51 -0.39
CA ILE A 61 7.75 -5.42 -1.01
C ILE A 61 7.65 -4.21 -0.08
N GLN A 62 7.40 -4.45 1.22
CA GLN A 62 7.34 -3.40 2.21
C GLN A 62 8.67 -2.63 2.27
N GLU A 63 9.81 -3.33 2.38
CA GLU A 63 11.14 -2.71 2.40
C GLU A 63 11.41 -1.86 1.15
N GLN A 64 11.02 -2.35 -0.04
CA GLN A 64 11.15 -1.59 -1.29
C GLN A 64 10.31 -0.30 -1.29
N PHE A 65 9.08 -0.35 -0.75
CA PHE A 65 8.27 0.86 -0.58
C PHE A 65 8.87 1.81 0.46
N GLU A 66 9.41 1.29 1.56
CA GLU A 66 10.09 2.11 2.57
C GLU A 66 11.31 2.82 2.00
N GLU A 67 12.11 2.13 1.19
CA GLU A 67 13.26 2.71 0.49
C GLU A 67 12.82 3.80 -0.50
N LEU A 68 11.78 3.52 -1.31
CA LEU A 68 11.24 4.48 -2.26
C LEU A 68 10.72 5.74 -1.55
N LEU A 69 9.99 5.56 -0.46
CA LEU A 69 9.34 6.65 0.28
C LEU A 69 10.31 7.38 1.22
N GLY A 70 11.35 6.70 1.70
CA GLY A 70 12.28 7.18 2.71
C GLY A 70 11.62 7.27 4.10
N ARG A 71 10.60 6.44 4.34
CA ARG A 71 9.77 6.41 5.55
C ARG A 71 9.26 5.00 5.77
N LYS A 72 8.95 4.67 7.03
CA LYS A 72 8.26 3.43 7.37
C LYS A 72 6.90 3.33 6.67
N VAL A 73 6.56 2.11 6.28
CA VAL A 73 5.34 1.78 5.54
C VAL A 73 4.61 0.69 6.32
N ASP A 74 3.34 0.94 6.64
CA ASP A 74 2.45 -0.13 7.11
C ASP A 74 1.80 -0.77 5.89
N PHE A 75 2.31 -1.93 5.48
CA PHE A 75 1.85 -2.64 4.29
C PHE A 75 0.84 -3.71 4.69
N VAL A 76 -0.45 -3.51 4.41
CA VAL A 76 -1.52 -4.41 4.89
C VAL A 76 -2.34 -5.02 3.75
N PRO A 77 -2.63 -6.33 3.78
CA PRO A 77 -3.53 -6.92 2.80
C PRO A 77 -4.97 -6.48 3.10
N ILE A 78 -5.75 -6.15 2.06
CA ILE A 78 -7.18 -5.78 2.21
C ILE A 78 -7.98 -6.87 2.92
N ASN A 79 -7.60 -8.13 2.72
CA ASN A 79 -8.23 -9.27 3.35
C ASN A 79 -7.89 -9.41 4.86
N GLY A 80 -6.85 -8.72 5.33
CA GLY A 80 -6.48 -8.64 6.74
C GLY A 80 -7.23 -7.55 7.52
N ILE A 81 -7.97 -6.67 6.84
CA ILE A 81 -8.75 -5.62 7.49
C ILE A 81 -10.02 -6.21 8.09
N LYS A 82 -10.30 -5.89 9.36
CA LYS A 82 -11.54 -6.26 10.07
C LYS A 82 -12.76 -5.80 9.29
N LYS A 83 -13.75 -6.69 9.11
CA LYS A 83 -14.94 -6.45 8.27
C LYS A 83 -15.70 -5.20 8.68
N GLU A 84 -15.75 -4.94 9.98
CA GLU A 84 -16.49 -3.85 10.62
C GLU A 84 -15.96 -2.46 10.23
N ILE A 85 -14.66 -2.34 9.97
CA ILE A 85 -14.02 -1.07 9.56
C ILE A 85 -13.61 -1.08 8.08
N LYS A 86 -13.78 -2.22 7.40
CA LYS A 86 -13.29 -2.41 6.03
C LYS A 86 -13.89 -1.38 5.07
N GLU A 87 -15.21 -1.15 5.15
CA GLU A 87 -15.87 -0.17 4.27
C GLU A 87 -15.40 1.27 4.55
N GLU A 88 -15.26 1.64 5.83
CA GLU A 88 -14.76 2.98 6.19
C GLU A 88 -13.34 3.20 5.66
N VAL A 89 -12.46 2.21 5.86
CA VAL A 89 -11.09 2.26 5.35
C VAL A 89 -11.12 2.37 3.83
N LEU A 90 -11.85 1.48 3.15
CA LEU A 90 -11.96 1.42 1.68
C LEU A 90 -12.53 2.73 1.08
N ASN A 91 -13.45 3.41 1.76
CA ASN A 91 -13.99 4.69 1.29
C ASN A 91 -13.00 5.85 1.41
N SER A 92 -11.98 5.71 2.27
CA SER A 92 -10.95 6.74 2.47
C SER A 92 -9.67 6.53 1.65
N VAL A 93 -9.62 5.49 0.83
CA VAL A 93 -8.38 5.10 0.10
C VAL A 93 -8.23 5.93 -1.14
N ILE A 94 -6.97 6.28 -1.43
CA ILE A 94 -6.55 6.82 -2.70
C ILE A 94 -5.99 5.68 -3.54
N ASP A 95 -6.65 5.37 -4.64
CA ASP A 95 -6.21 4.33 -5.58
C ASP A 95 -4.90 4.75 -6.25
N ILE A 96 -3.90 3.85 -6.21
CA ILE A 96 -2.58 4.05 -6.82
C ILE A 96 -2.40 3.16 -8.04
N TYR A 97 -2.78 1.89 -7.94
CA TYR A 97 -2.62 0.91 -9.01
C TYR A 97 -3.73 -0.14 -8.98
N GLY A 98 -4.18 -0.54 -10.18
CA GLY A 98 -5.26 -1.50 -10.35
C GLY A 98 -6.64 -0.91 -10.07
N GLN A 99 -7.67 -1.72 -10.27
CA GLN A 99 -9.02 -1.45 -9.80
C GLN A 99 -9.45 -2.58 -8.88
N ARG A 100 -10.27 -2.24 -7.89
CA ARG A 100 -10.75 -3.14 -6.82
C ARG A 100 -11.57 -4.29 -7.34
#